data_AF-A0A085Z5Y1-F1
#
_entry.id   AF-A0A085Z5Y1-F1
#
_cell.length_a   1.000
_cell.length_b   1.000
_cell.length_c   1.000
_cell.angle_alpha   90.00
_cell.angle_beta   90.00
_cell.angle_gamma   90.00
#
_symmetry.space_group_name_H-M   'P 1'
#
loop_
_entity.id
_entity.type
_entity.pdbx_description
1 polymer ?
#
loop_
_entity_poly.entity_id
_entity_poly.type
_entity_poly.pdbx_seq_one_letter_code
_entity_poly.pdbx_strand_id
1 'polypeptide(L)'
;MESIKQTKEVVEYYLTLSIKQQFNLDLDLKDEFILTENLVSKKLIIAPTFSEKILNNPEIKDFLHALISDINNEDQPNIVVKLESEPIRNVV
;
A
#
# COMPACT_ATOMS: atom_id res chain seq x y z
N MET A 1 2.94 -11.84 -17.29
CA MET A 1 2.90 -10.50 -16.65
C MET A 1 1.64 -10.38 -15.79
N GLU A 2 1.43 -11.32 -14.87
CA GLU A 2 0.19 -11.40 -14.07
C GLU A 2 0.40 -10.78 -12.68
N SER A 3 1.61 -10.90 -12.14
CA SER A 3 1.98 -10.42 -10.81
C SER A 3 1.87 -8.92 -10.63
N ILE A 4 2.27 -8.10 -11.61
CA ILE A 4 2.25 -6.62 -11.47
C ILE A 4 0.81 -6.09 -11.45
N LYS A 5 -0.07 -6.67 -12.26
CA LYS A 5 -1.48 -6.27 -12.31
C LYS A 5 -2.19 -6.63 -10.99
N GLN A 6 -1.94 -7.84 -10.49
CA GLN A 6 -2.43 -8.28 -9.18
C GLN A 6 -1.89 -7.40 -8.04
N THR A 7 -0.61 -7.03 -8.05
CA THR A 7 -0.05 -6.08 -7.09
C THR A 7 -0.77 -4.73 -7.15
N LYS A 8 -1.05 -4.21 -8.35
CA LYS A 8 -1.79 -2.95 -8.51
C LYS A 8 -3.17 -3.04 -7.89
N GLU A 9 -3.92 -4.11 -8.18
CA GLU A 9 -5.27 -4.31 -7.68
C GLU A 9 -5.31 -4.44 -6.14
N VAL A 10 -4.34 -5.14 -5.54
CA VAL A 10 -4.22 -5.27 -4.08
C VAL A 10 -3.89 -3.93 -3.42
N VAL A 11 -2.94 -3.18 -3.98
CA VAL A 11 -2.56 -1.85 -3.48
C VAL A 11 -3.73 -0.88 -3.60
N GLU A 12 -4.42 -0.87 -4.75
CA GLU A 12 -5.60 -0.04 -4.98
C GLU A 12 -6.69 -0.32 -3.95
N TYR A 13 -7.01 -1.60 -3.74
CA TYR A 13 -7.99 -2.02 -2.75
C TYR A 13 -7.58 -1.60 -1.33
N TYR A 14 -6.33 -1.82 -0.96
CA TYR A 14 -5.80 -1.47 0.36
C TYR A 14 -5.85 0.04 0.63
N LEU A 15 -5.40 0.86 -0.31
CA LEU A 15 -5.42 2.32 -0.17
C LEU A 15 -6.86 2.86 -0.12
N THR A 16 -7.74 2.35 -0.99
CA THR A 16 -9.15 2.77 -1.04
C THR A 16 -9.88 2.42 0.26
N LEU A 17 -9.66 1.21 0.78
CA LEU A 17 -10.21 0.76 2.05
C LEU A 17 -9.69 1.62 3.21
N SER A 18 -8.39 1.95 3.22
CA SER A 18 -7.77 2.78 4.25
C SER A 18 -8.35 4.20 4.28
N ILE A 19 -8.55 4.81 3.10
CA ILE A 19 -9.19 6.12 2.97
C ILE A 19 -10.65 6.07 3.44
N LYS A 20 -11.38 5.03 3.04
CA LYS A 20 -12.77 4.84 3.45
C LYS A 20 -12.90 4.67 4.97
N GLN A 21 -11.96 3.98 5.61
CA GLN A 21 -11.98 3.82 7.07
C GLN A 21 -11.62 5.11 7.82
N GLN A 22 -10.63 5.88 7.35
CA GLN A 22 -10.19 7.09 8.06
C GLN A 22 -11.03 8.32 7.76
N PHE A 23 -11.39 8.54 6.50
CA PHE A 23 -12.07 9.75 6.06
C PHE A 23 -13.54 9.52 5.73
N ASN A 24 -14.03 8.28 5.75
CA ASN A 24 -15.37 7.92 5.29
C ASN A 24 -15.64 8.40 3.84
N LEU A 25 -14.58 8.40 3.02
CA LEU A 25 -14.62 8.81 1.62
C LEU A 25 -14.39 7.61 0.70
N ASP A 26 -15.16 7.57 -0.38
CA ASP A 26 -14.96 6.60 -1.46
C ASP A 26 -14.23 7.33 -2.59
N LEU A 27 -12.93 7.07 -2.72
CA LEU A 27 -12.06 7.77 -3.65
C LEU A 27 -11.41 6.75 -4.57
N ASP A 28 -11.59 6.94 -5.88
CA ASP A 28 -10.99 6.08 -6.90
C ASP A 28 -9.51 6.45 -7.05
N LEU A 29 -8.62 5.53 -6.65
CA LEU A 29 -7.17 5.74 -6.64
C LEU A 29 -6.47 5.15 -7.87
N LYS A 30 -7.22 4.63 -8.84
CA LYS A 30 -6.71 3.83 -9.95
C LYS A 30 -5.69 4.54 -10.84
N ASP A 31 -5.88 5.85 -11.00
CA ASP A 31 -5.01 6.76 -11.78
C ASP A 31 -4.21 7.73 -10.88
N GLU A 32 -4.35 7.60 -9.56
CA GLU A 32 -3.69 8.45 -8.57
C GLU A 32 -2.31 7.95 -8.17
N PHE A 33 -1.93 6.75 -8.65
CA PHE A 33 -0.60 6.18 -8.49
C PHE A 33 -0.22 5.27 -9.66
N ILE A 34 1.08 5.09 -9.84
CA ILE A 34 1.66 4.14 -10.80
C ILE A 34 2.59 3.16 -10.09
N LEU A 35 2.63 1.93 -10.57
CA LEU A 35 3.68 0.99 -10.22
C LEU A 35 4.86 1.23 -11.18
N THR A 36 6.02 1.51 -10.62
CA THR A 36 7.25 1.74 -11.36
C THR A 36 8.42 1.05 -10.69
N GLU A 37 9.54 0.89 -11.36
CA GLU A 37 10.73 0.29 -10.76
C GLU A 37 11.68 1.39 -10.30
N ASN A 38 12.16 1.27 -9.07
CA ASN A 38 13.22 2.13 -8.57
C ASN A 38 14.46 1.95 -9.45
N LEU A 39 14.93 3.03 -10.07
CA LEU A 39 16.05 2.97 -11.02
C LEU A 39 17.34 2.42 -10.38
N VAL A 40 17.55 2.70 -9.10
CA VAL A 40 18.76 2.37 -8.33
C VAL A 40 18.67 0.94 -7.79
N SER A 41 17.60 0.62 -7.06
CA SER A 41 17.45 -0.68 -6.38
C SER A 41 16.82 -1.77 -7.24
N LYS A 42 16.25 -1.42 -8.42
CA LYS A 42 15.46 -2.32 -9.28
C LYS A 42 14.27 -2.98 -8.58
N LYS A 43 13.86 -2.44 -7.43
CA LYS A 43 12.67 -2.86 -6.68
C LYS A 43 11.44 -2.18 -7.28
N LEU A 44 10.32 -2.90 -7.35
CA LEU A 44 9.04 -2.33 -7.74
C LEU A 44 8.53 -1.43 -6.61
N ILE A 45 8.23 -0.18 -6.93
CA ILE A 45 7.75 0.86 -6.02
C ILE A 45 6.45 1.47 -6.54
N ILE A 46 5.67 2.03 -5.63
CA ILE A 46 4.49 2.81 -5.94
C ILE A 46 4.90 4.28 -6.00
N ALA A 47 4.71 4.92 -7.15
CA ALA A 47 4.93 6.36 -7.28
C ALA A 47 3.56 7.08 -7.29
N PRO A 48 3.33 8.02 -6.37
CA PRO A 48 2.09 8.79 -6.35
C PRO A 48 2.04 9.74 -7.56
N THR A 49 0.93 9.71 -8.27
CA THR A 49 0.60 10.62 -9.39
C THR A 49 -0.68 11.38 -9.07
N PHE A 50 -0.76 11.86 -7.83
CA PHE A 50 -1.94 12.52 -7.27
C PHE A 50 -2.44 13.64 -8.18
N SER A 51 -3.72 13.56 -8.53
CA SER A 51 -4.42 14.60 -9.28
C SER A 51 -4.77 15.78 -8.38
N GLU A 52 -5.24 16.86 -8.98
CA GLU A 52 -5.70 18.05 -8.25
C GLU A 52 -6.74 17.72 -7.16
N LYS A 53 -7.52 16.64 -7.31
CA LYS A 53 -8.49 16.21 -6.30
C LYS A 53 -7.82 15.86 -4.97
N ILE A 54 -6.71 15.12 -5.03
CA ILE A 54 -5.93 14.74 -3.85
C ILE A 54 -5.04 15.89 -3.41
N LEU A 55 -4.45 16.64 -4.34
CA LEU A 55 -3.60 17.79 -4.01
C LEU A 55 -4.38 18.92 -3.30
N ASN A 56 -5.66 19.10 -3.60
CA ASN A 56 -6.54 20.04 -2.90
C ASN A 56 -6.94 19.59 -1.49
N ASN A 57 -6.69 18.32 -1.13
CA ASN A 57 -6.99 17.76 0.19
C ASN A 57 -5.67 17.36 0.88
N PRO A 58 -5.00 18.29 1.59
CA PRO A 58 -3.68 18.05 2.17
C PRO A 58 -3.66 16.86 3.14
N GLU A 59 -4.74 16.63 3.89
CA GLU A 59 -4.86 15.51 4.82
C GLU A 59 -4.83 14.14 4.12
N ILE A 60 -5.57 14.03 3.00
CA ILE A 60 -5.62 12.80 2.18
C ILE A 60 -4.26 12.59 1.50
N LYS A 61 -3.66 13.68 1.00
CA LYS A 61 -2.34 13.65 0.36
C LYS A 61 -1.27 13.13 1.31
N ASP A 62 -1.17 13.69 2.52
CA ASP A 62 -0.20 13.27 3.52
C ASP A 62 -0.42 11.82 3.97
N PHE A 63 -1.68 11.42 4.15
CA PHE A 63 -2.02 10.05 4.51
C PHE A 63 -1.63 9.02 3.43
N LEU A 64 -1.99 9.28 2.16
CA LEU A 64 -1.61 8.42 1.05
C LEU A 64 -0.10 8.39 0.84
N HIS A 65 0.58 9.53 1.00
CA HIS A 65 2.03 9.60 0.91
C HIS A 65 2.69 8.76 2.00
N ALA A 66 2.18 8.79 3.24
CA ALA A 66 2.65 7.94 4.32
C ALA A 66 2.44 6.45 4.02
N LEU A 67 1.25 6.05 3.55
CA LEU A 67 0.97 4.65 3.18
C LEU A 67 1.86 4.17 2.04
N ILE A 68 2.00 4.96 0.99
CA ILE A 68 2.87 4.65 -0.15
C ILE A 68 4.33 4.56 0.30
N SER A 69 4.76 5.49 1.16
CA SER A 69 6.10 5.48 1.73
C SER A 69 6.33 4.24 2.59
N ASP A 70 5.35 3.80 3.38
CA ASP A 70 5.41 2.59 4.19
C ASP A 70 5.59 1.34 3.31
N ILE A 71 4.75 1.19 2.28
CA ILE A 71 4.83 0.09 1.31
C ILE A 71 6.18 0.12 0.55
N ASN A 72 6.65 1.30 0.15
CA ASN A 72 7.93 1.45 -0.55
C ASN A 72 9.16 1.24 0.35
N ASN A 73 9.02 1.53 1.65
CA ASN A 73 10.04 1.32 2.67
C ASN A 73 9.91 -0.05 3.36
N GLU A 74 9.19 -1.01 2.78
CA GLU A 74 9.28 -2.43 3.15
C GLU A 74 10.68 -3.00 2.81
N ASP A 75 11.70 -2.46 3.47
CA ASP A 75 12.93 -3.13 3.87
C ASP A 75 12.81 -3.59 5.34
N GLN A 76 11.61 -3.54 5.93
CA GLN A 76 11.32 -4.16 7.22
C GLN A 76 10.74 -5.57 7.02
N PRO A 77 11.44 -6.63 7.45
CA PRO A 77 10.93 -7.99 7.38
C PRO A 77 9.84 -8.17 8.44
N ASN A 78 8.57 -7.85 8.16
CA ASN A 78 7.46 -8.24 9.06
C ASN A 78 6.02 -8.15 8.50
N ILE A 79 5.78 -8.31 7.20
CA ILE A 79 4.51 -8.93 6.74
C ILE A 79 4.67 -10.45 6.71
N VAL A 80 5.21 -10.99 7.81
CA VAL A 80 4.92 -12.37 8.25
C VAL A 80 4.19 -12.22 9.57
N VAL A 81 3.08 -11.47 9.56
CA VAL A 81 2.11 -11.58 10.65
C VAL A 81 1.32 -12.87 10.42
N LYS A 82 1.97 -13.97 10.80
CA LYS A 82 1.36 -15.04 11.60
C LYS A 82 0.22 -15.81 10.92
N LEU A 83 0.51 -16.44 9.79
CA LEU A 83 0.07 -17.83 9.62
C LEU A 83 1.29 -18.71 9.89
N GLU A 84 1.12 -19.80 10.61
CA GLU A 84 2.17 -20.74 11.02
C GLU A 84 2.97 -20.31 12.26
N SER A 85 2.44 -20.63 13.44
CA SER A 85 3.15 -21.37 14.51
C SER A 85 2.39 -21.25 15.84
N GLU A 86 1.32 -22.01 16.01
CA GLU A 86 0.97 -22.51 17.34
C GLU A 86 1.59 -23.91 17.47
N PRO A 87 2.77 -24.09 18.07
CA PRO A 87 3.06 -25.36 18.72
C PRO A 87 2.25 -25.38 20.01
N ILE A 88 1.13 -26.10 20.02
CA ILE A 88 0.52 -26.51 21.28
C ILE A 88 1.55 -27.39 21.98
N ARG A 89 2.31 -26.80 22.90
CA ARG A 89 3.19 -27.53 23.81
C ARG A 89 2.82 -27.22 25.25
N ASN A 90 2.05 -28.13 25.83
CA ASN A 90 2.05 -28.49 27.24
C ASN A 90 1.69 -29.99 27.23
N VAL A 91 2.54 -30.97 27.58
CA VAL A 91 3.29 -31.18 28.83
C VAL A 91 2.42 -30.86 30.05
N VAL A 92 1.66 -31.84 30.51
CA VAL A 92 1.83 -32.59 31.77
C VAL A 92 1.12 -33.93 31.67
#